data_AF-A0A643BQ87-F1
#
_entry.id   AF-A0A643BQ87-F1
#
_cell.length_a   1.000
_cell.length_b   1.000
_cell.length_c   1.000
_cell.angle_alpha   90.00
_cell.angle_beta   90.00
_cell.angle_gamma   90.00
#
_symmetry.space_group_name_H-M   'P 1'
#
loop_
_entity.id
_entity.type
_entity.pdbx_description
1 polymer ?
#
loop_
_entity_poly.entity_id
_entity_poly.type
_entity_poly.pdbx_seq_one_letter_code
_entity_poly.pdbx_strand_id
1 'polypeptide(L)'
;MKRIMSNLKPVSRVPSAVRRLLTSGIVIQVFPLHDNEALKKLEDTWYTRFTLKYQPIDSIRGYFGETIALYFGFLEYFTFALIPVAVLGLPYYLFVWENYDKYVVFASFNLIWSTVILEVWKRGCASMTYRWGTLVMKRQFEEPRPGYHGVLGINSVTGREEPLYPSYKRQLRIYLVSLPFVCLCLYSSLFVMMIYFDMEAWALELHENSRSEWTSILLYVPSIIYAIVIEIMNRLYRYAAEFLTSWENHRLESAYQNHLILKVLVFNFLNCFASLFYIAFVLRDMKLLRQGTFDDYLELFLQFGYVSLFSCVYPLAAAFAVLNNLTEVNSDALKMCRVFKRPFSEPSASIGVWQLAFETMSVISVVTNCALIGMSPQVNALFPESKADLILIVAAVEVRISCTYSLGRAKAAY
;
A
#
# COMPACT_ATOMS: atom_id res chain seq x y z
N MET A 1 -32.74 29.32 44.14
CA MET A 1 -31.72 29.17 43.07
C MET A 1 -30.54 28.25 43.43
N LYS A 2 -29.97 28.30 44.65
CA LYS A 2 -28.85 27.41 45.07
C LYS A 2 -29.17 25.91 45.21
N ARG A 3 -30.44 25.50 45.30
CA ARG A 3 -30.87 24.09 45.46
C ARG A 3 -31.14 23.35 44.13
N ILE A 4 -31.14 24.08 43.01
CA ILE A 4 -31.30 23.50 41.66
C ILE A 4 -29.93 23.19 41.04
N MET A 5 -28.88 23.95 41.41
CA MET A 5 -27.51 23.67 40.97
C MET A 5 -26.86 22.46 41.67
N SER A 6 -27.39 22.00 42.82
CA SER A 6 -26.84 20.84 43.54
C SER A 6 -27.25 19.48 42.95
N ASN A 7 -28.20 19.46 41.99
CA ASN A 7 -28.65 18.26 41.29
C ASN A 7 -28.06 18.11 39.88
N LEU A 8 -27.24 19.05 39.43
CA LEU A 8 -26.43 18.88 38.24
C LEU A 8 -25.23 17.99 38.62
N LYS A 9 -25.44 16.67 38.53
CA LYS A 9 -24.32 15.72 38.46
C LYS A 9 -23.34 16.24 37.41
N PRO A 10 -22.03 16.22 37.68
CA PRO A 10 -21.05 16.72 36.73
C PRO A 10 -21.30 16.09 35.36
N VAL A 11 -21.17 16.92 34.32
CA VAL A 11 -21.28 16.57 32.89
C VAL A 11 -20.09 15.70 32.47
N SER A 12 -19.79 14.66 33.25
CA SER A 12 -18.73 13.68 33.05
C SER A 12 -19.30 12.29 32.71
N ARG A 13 -20.62 12.12 32.76
CA ARG A 13 -21.31 10.83 32.58
C ARG A 13 -21.72 10.50 31.13
N VAL A 14 -21.47 11.38 30.17
CA VAL A 14 -22.08 11.25 28.84
C VAL A 14 -21.00 10.82 27.83
N PRO A 15 -21.06 9.60 27.27
CA PRO A 15 -20.32 9.30 26.04
C PRO A 15 -20.70 10.37 25.01
N SER A 16 -19.76 10.86 24.19
CA SER A 16 -20.00 11.91 23.17
C SER A 16 -21.42 11.84 22.60
N ALA A 17 -22.21 12.91 22.78
CA ALA A 17 -23.62 12.92 22.39
C ALA A 17 -23.78 12.64 20.89
N VAL A 18 -22.88 13.19 20.07
CA VAL A 18 -22.79 12.97 18.62
C VAL A 18 -22.62 11.48 18.30
N ARG A 19 -21.75 10.79 19.04
CA ARG A 19 -21.49 9.36 18.87
C ARG A 19 -22.74 8.52 19.11
N ARG A 20 -23.49 8.77 20.19
CA ARG A 20 -24.72 8.00 20.47
C ARG A 20 -25.79 8.25 19.40
N LEU A 21 -25.93 9.49 18.94
CA LEU A 21 -26.89 9.86 17.92
C LEU A 21 -26.60 9.25 16.55
N LEU A 22 -25.32 9.11 16.18
CA LEU A 22 -24.88 8.40 14.97
C LEU A 22 -25.19 6.90 15.08
N THR A 23 -24.84 6.26 16.20
CA THR A 23 -25.08 4.81 16.37
C THR A 23 -26.56 4.46 16.44
N SER A 24 -27.41 5.36 16.98
CA SER A 24 -28.85 5.16 17.03
C SER A 24 -29.57 5.50 15.72
N GLY A 25 -28.85 5.96 14.69
CA GLY A 25 -29.43 6.37 13.40
C GLY A 25 -30.27 7.65 13.46
N ILE A 26 -30.18 8.43 14.55
CA ILE A 26 -30.90 9.72 14.66
C ILE A 26 -30.17 10.78 13.84
N VAL A 27 -28.85 10.80 13.91
CA VAL A 27 -28.00 11.60 13.03
C VAL A 27 -27.51 10.70 11.91
N ILE A 28 -27.79 11.07 10.66
CA ILE A 28 -27.38 10.29 9.48
C ILE A 28 -25.89 10.50 9.18
N GLN A 29 -25.43 11.75 9.17
CA GLN A 29 -24.06 12.11 8.84
C GLN A 29 -23.70 13.47 9.44
N VAL A 30 -22.41 13.65 9.73
CA VAL A 30 -21.81 14.94 10.09
C VAL A 30 -20.63 15.15 9.16
N PHE A 31 -20.55 16.29 8.48
CA PHE A 31 -19.45 16.60 7.57
C PHE A 31 -19.15 18.11 7.58
N PRO A 32 -17.89 18.52 7.41
CA PRO A 32 -17.53 19.93 7.29
C PRO A 32 -17.94 20.49 5.92
N LEU A 33 -18.25 21.78 5.87
CA LEU A 33 -18.56 22.48 4.61
C LEU A 33 -17.28 22.89 3.87
N HIS A 34 -17.37 22.90 2.55
CA HIS A 34 -16.36 23.53 1.70
C HIS A 34 -16.50 25.06 1.77
N ASP A 35 -15.38 25.73 1.94
CA ASP A 35 -15.26 27.15 1.61
C ASP A 35 -14.87 27.27 0.13
N ASN A 36 -15.81 27.75 -0.68
CA ASN A 36 -15.66 27.84 -2.15
C ASN A 36 -14.59 28.87 -2.56
N GLU A 37 -14.41 29.95 -1.80
CA GLU A 37 -13.44 30.99 -2.14
C GLU A 37 -12.01 30.51 -1.86
N ALA A 38 -11.79 29.93 -0.68
CA ALA A 38 -10.50 29.34 -0.33
C ALA A 38 -10.17 28.13 -1.23
N LEU A 39 -11.17 27.31 -1.57
CA LEU A 39 -10.98 26.18 -2.47
C LEU A 39 -10.56 26.63 -3.87
N LYS A 40 -11.23 27.62 -4.45
CA LYS A 40 -10.88 28.13 -5.79
C LYS A 40 -9.44 28.65 -5.85
N LYS A 41 -8.98 29.36 -4.82
CA LYS A 41 -7.57 29.80 -4.71
C LYS A 41 -6.59 28.61 -4.66
N LEU A 42 -6.98 27.53 -3.98
CA LEU A 42 -6.19 26.30 -3.94
C LEU A 42 -6.17 25.61 -5.32
N GLU A 43 -7.31 25.48 -5.99
CA GLU A 43 -7.41 24.90 -7.34
C GLU A 43 -6.53 25.64 -8.37
N ASP A 44 -6.52 26.98 -8.32
CA ASP A 44 -5.74 27.85 -9.21
C ASP A 44 -4.21 27.68 -9.05
N THR A 45 -3.77 27.20 -7.89
CA THR A 45 -2.35 26.93 -7.58
C THR A 45 -1.97 25.46 -7.75
N TRP A 46 -2.93 24.54 -7.65
CA TRP A 46 -2.65 23.11 -7.54
C TRP A 46 -2.64 22.37 -8.88
N TYR A 47 -3.72 22.39 -9.67
CA TYR A 47 -3.84 21.53 -10.86
C TYR A 47 -4.24 22.26 -12.16
N THR A 48 -4.66 23.53 -12.10
CA THR A 48 -5.14 24.28 -13.26
C THR A 48 -4.04 24.72 -14.24
N ARG A 49 -2.76 24.53 -13.89
CA ARG A 49 -1.61 24.92 -14.73
C ARG A 49 -0.83 23.68 -15.16
N PHE A 50 -0.70 23.46 -16.47
CA PHE A 50 0.04 22.34 -17.09
C PHE A 50 1.58 22.37 -16.91
N THR A 51 2.10 23.16 -15.97
CA THR A 51 3.55 23.27 -15.73
C THR A 51 3.99 22.32 -14.63
N LEU A 52 5.08 21.58 -14.85
CA LEU A 52 5.75 20.79 -13.81
C LEU A 52 6.18 21.72 -12.67
N LYS A 53 5.39 21.77 -11.60
CA LYS A 53 5.62 22.61 -10.42
C LYS A 53 5.54 21.76 -9.16
N TYR A 54 6.25 22.20 -8.15
CA TYR A 54 6.10 21.66 -6.80
C TYR A 54 4.68 21.89 -6.29
N GLN A 55 4.10 20.89 -5.63
CA GLN A 55 2.73 21.00 -5.14
C GLN A 55 2.66 21.94 -3.92
N PRO A 56 1.54 22.67 -3.73
CA PRO A 56 1.36 23.57 -2.60
C PRO A 56 0.95 22.79 -1.33
N ILE A 57 1.80 21.90 -0.82
CA ILE A 57 1.48 20.97 0.28
C ILE A 57 1.00 21.70 1.54
N ASP A 58 1.58 22.85 1.90
CA ASP A 58 1.14 23.61 3.08
C ASP A 58 -0.26 24.23 2.91
N SER A 59 -0.64 24.59 1.69
CA SER A 59 -2.00 25.08 1.39
C SER A 59 -3.01 23.94 1.40
N ILE A 60 -2.63 22.76 0.88
CA ILE A 60 -3.44 21.53 0.95
C ILE A 60 -3.67 21.17 2.42
N ARG A 61 -2.62 21.23 3.25
CA ARG A 61 -2.71 21.01 4.70
C ARG A 61 -3.67 21.99 5.37
N GLY A 62 -3.56 23.28 5.05
CA GLY A 62 -4.45 24.31 5.62
C GLY A 62 -5.93 24.09 5.31
N TYR A 63 -6.25 23.48 4.16
CA TYR A 63 -7.64 23.25 3.76
C TYR A 63 -8.17 21.86 4.14
N PHE A 64 -7.40 20.79 3.88
CA PHE A 64 -7.81 19.39 4.01
C PHE A 64 -7.23 18.68 5.24
N GLY A 65 -6.24 19.24 5.91
CA GLY A 65 -5.57 18.64 7.07
C GLY A 65 -4.30 17.86 6.73
N GLU A 66 -3.61 17.39 7.76
CA GLU A 66 -2.27 16.79 7.62
C GLU A 66 -2.26 15.42 6.96
N THR A 67 -3.26 14.55 7.19
CA THR A 67 -3.30 13.23 6.54
C THR A 67 -3.33 13.33 5.02
N ILE A 68 -4.16 14.23 4.47
CA ILE A 68 -4.29 14.40 3.01
C ILE A 68 -3.06 15.13 2.46
N ALA A 69 -2.52 16.11 3.17
CA ALA A 69 -1.28 16.75 2.77
C ALA A 69 -0.08 15.78 2.76
N LEU A 70 0.00 14.85 3.71
CA LEU A 70 1.02 13.78 3.71
C LEU A 70 0.85 12.85 2.50
N TYR A 71 -0.37 12.52 2.11
CA TYR A 71 -0.63 11.73 0.91
C TYR A 71 -0.08 12.43 -0.35
N PHE A 72 -0.47 13.68 -0.59
CA PHE A 72 0.01 14.42 -1.76
C PHE A 72 1.52 14.71 -1.70
N GLY A 73 2.06 14.95 -0.51
CA GLY A 73 3.51 15.09 -0.32
C GLY A 73 4.26 13.79 -0.62
N PHE A 74 3.69 12.64 -0.26
CA PHE A 74 4.28 11.34 -0.60
C PHE A 74 4.16 11.04 -2.10
N LEU A 75 3.01 11.32 -2.70
CA LEU A 75 2.79 11.15 -4.13
C LEU A 75 3.76 12.02 -4.95
N GLU A 76 3.94 13.28 -4.57
CA GLU A 76 4.93 14.18 -5.18
C GLU A 76 6.35 13.62 -5.06
N TYR A 77 6.75 13.30 -3.82
CA TYR A 77 8.06 12.72 -3.54
C TYR A 77 8.32 11.45 -4.36
N PHE A 78 7.34 10.55 -4.39
CA PHE A 78 7.44 9.26 -5.06
C PHE A 78 7.52 9.41 -6.58
N THR A 79 6.78 10.37 -7.15
CA THR A 79 6.85 10.71 -8.58
C THR A 79 8.27 11.14 -8.96
N PHE A 80 8.87 12.06 -8.19
CA PHE A 80 10.25 12.50 -8.43
C PHE A 80 11.27 11.39 -8.17
N ALA A 81 11.05 10.57 -7.14
CA ALA A 81 11.92 9.45 -6.81
C ALA A 81 11.98 8.40 -7.93
N LEU A 82 10.91 8.20 -8.70
CA LEU A 82 10.87 7.26 -9.82
C LEU A 82 11.62 7.75 -11.08
N ILE A 83 11.85 9.05 -11.23
CA ILE A 83 12.48 9.63 -12.43
C ILE A 83 13.88 9.01 -12.71
N PRO A 84 14.81 8.90 -11.74
CA PRO A 84 16.10 8.23 -11.98
C PRO A 84 15.97 6.80 -12.50
N VAL A 85 15.02 6.01 -11.97
CA VAL A 85 14.78 4.63 -12.41
C VAL A 85 14.23 4.62 -13.84
N ALA A 86 13.29 5.51 -14.15
CA ALA A 86 12.71 5.63 -15.49
C ALA A 86 13.77 6.05 -16.53
N VAL A 87 14.62 7.03 -16.19
CA VAL A 87 15.69 7.52 -17.07
C VAL A 87 16.74 6.43 -17.31
N LEU A 88 17.11 5.65 -16.29
CA LEU A 88 18.04 4.54 -16.45
C LEU A 88 17.40 3.34 -17.15
N GLY A 89 16.13 3.05 -16.91
CA GLY A 89 15.42 1.91 -17.52
C GLY A 89 15.15 2.08 -19.02
N LEU A 90 15.03 3.31 -19.51
CA LEU A 90 14.67 3.59 -20.90
C LEU A 90 15.75 3.14 -21.91
N PRO A 91 17.05 3.46 -21.75
CA PRO A 91 18.12 2.87 -22.56
C PRO A 91 18.20 1.35 -22.47
N TYR A 92 17.95 0.79 -21.28
CA TYR A 92 17.98 -0.66 -21.08
C TYR A 92 16.95 -1.37 -21.96
N TYR A 93 15.76 -0.77 -22.10
CA TYR A 93 14.71 -1.26 -22.96
C TYR A 93 14.99 -1.01 -24.46
N LEU A 94 15.32 0.22 -24.84
CA LEU A 94 15.44 0.61 -26.25
C LEU A 94 16.62 -0.06 -26.96
N PHE A 95 17.75 -0.21 -26.26
CA PHE A 95 18.95 -0.83 -26.81
C PHE A 95 19.08 -2.31 -26.45
N VAL A 96 18.05 -2.90 -25.81
CA VAL A 96 18.01 -4.31 -25.40
C VAL A 96 19.31 -4.69 -24.68
N TRP A 97 19.63 -3.95 -23.63
CA TRP A 97 20.86 -4.13 -22.85
C TRP A 97 20.74 -5.32 -21.89
N GLU A 98 20.60 -6.51 -22.46
CA GLU A 98 20.35 -7.75 -21.72
C GLU A 98 21.64 -8.46 -21.29
N ASN A 99 22.81 -7.82 -21.36
CA ASN A 99 24.06 -8.45 -20.91
C ASN A 99 24.07 -8.62 -19.38
N TYR A 100 24.65 -9.72 -18.90
CA TYR A 100 24.74 -10.03 -17.47
C TYR A 100 25.26 -8.86 -16.62
N ASP A 101 26.38 -8.24 -17.02
CA ASP A 101 26.98 -7.12 -16.29
C ASP A 101 26.00 -5.93 -16.16
N LYS A 102 25.22 -5.68 -17.22
CA LYS A 102 24.23 -4.59 -17.24
C LYS A 102 23.05 -4.92 -16.34
N TYR A 103 22.56 -6.16 -16.36
CA TYR A 103 21.51 -6.60 -15.43
C TYR A 103 21.91 -6.47 -13.97
N VAL A 104 23.13 -6.91 -13.62
CA VAL A 104 23.64 -6.78 -12.25
C VAL A 104 23.76 -5.32 -11.84
N VAL A 105 24.25 -4.44 -12.72
CA VAL A 105 24.34 -3.00 -12.46
C VAL A 105 22.96 -2.38 -12.23
N PHE A 106 21.97 -2.71 -13.08
CA PHE A 106 20.62 -2.18 -12.95
C PHE A 106 19.89 -2.69 -11.70
N ALA A 107 19.99 -3.99 -11.41
CA ALA A 107 19.45 -4.56 -10.18
C ALA A 107 20.08 -3.94 -8.94
N SER A 108 21.41 -3.84 -8.90
CA SER A 108 22.13 -3.21 -7.79
C SER A 108 21.70 -1.76 -7.58
N PHE A 109 21.54 -1.01 -8.67
CA PHE A 109 21.00 0.34 -8.63
C PHE A 109 19.59 0.37 -8.06
N ASN A 110 18.67 -0.50 -8.52
CA ASN A 110 17.28 -0.52 -8.05
C ASN A 110 17.17 -0.88 -6.56
N LEU A 111 18.02 -1.77 -6.05
CA LEU A 111 18.05 -2.12 -4.63
C LEU A 111 18.58 -0.97 -3.76
N ILE A 112 19.63 -0.28 -4.21
CA ILE A 112 20.13 0.91 -3.51
C ILE A 112 19.08 2.02 -3.58
N TRP A 113 18.46 2.22 -4.74
CA TRP A 113 17.43 3.21 -4.94
C TRP A 113 16.21 2.96 -4.02
N SER A 114 15.67 1.75 -3.98
CA SER A 114 14.47 1.42 -3.19
C SER A 114 14.67 1.66 -1.70
N THR A 115 15.89 1.44 -1.21
CA THR A 115 16.25 1.69 0.19
C THR A 115 16.47 3.18 0.47
N VAL A 116 17.24 3.87 -0.38
CA VAL A 116 17.52 5.30 -0.23
C VAL A 116 16.24 6.13 -0.24
N ILE A 117 15.29 5.83 -1.13
CA ILE A 117 14.07 6.64 -1.22
C ILE A 117 13.20 6.52 0.04
N LEU A 118 13.12 5.34 0.65
CA LEU A 118 12.30 5.15 1.85
C LEU A 118 12.93 5.83 3.07
N GLU A 119 14.26 5.84 3.16
CA GLU A 119 14.97 6.58 4.20
C GLU A 119 14.89 8.10 4.01
N VAL A 120 15.05 8.58 2.77
CA VAL A 120 14.90 10.01 2.46
C VAL A 120 13.47 10.48 2.70
N TRP A 121 12.46 9.67 2.35
CA TRP A 121 11.07 9.95 2.68
C TRP A 121 10.86 10.10 4.19
N LYS A 122 11.37 9.17 5.01
CA LYS A 122 11.26 9.26 6.48
C LYS A 122 11.82 10.58 7.01
N ARG A 123 12.98 11.01 6.49
CA ARG A 123 13.60 12.30 6.85
C ARG A 123 12.76 13.49 6.42
N GLY A 124 12.25 13.49 5.20
CA GLY A 124 11.37 14.55 4.67
C GLY A 124 10.05 14.64 5.43
N CYS A 125 9.41 13.50 5.69
CA CYS A 125 8.18 13.39 6.45
C CYS A 125 8.36 13.89 7.90
N ALA A 126 9.48 13.55 8.56
CA ALA A 126 9.80 14.06 9.89
C ALA A 126 9.95 15.59 9.90
N SER A 127 10.66 16.17 8.93
CA SER A 127 10.80 17.63 8.81
C SER A 127 9.44 18.32 8.58
N MET A 128 8.60 17.74 7.73
CA MET A 128 7.29 18.27 7.37
C MET A 128 6.34 18.25 8.58
N THR A 129 6.24 17.11 9.25
CA THR A 129 5.35 16.92 10.42
C THR A 129 5.85 17.63 11.67
N TYR A 130 7.16 17.85 11.80
CA TYR A 130 7.73 18.75 12.81
C TYR A 130 7.31 20.20 12.56
N ARG A 131 7.46 20.70 11.32
CA ARG A 131 7.02 22.06 10.93
C ARG A 131 5.52 22.26 11.16
N TRP A 132 4.74 21.19 10.98
CA TRP A 132 3.31 21.22 11.22
C TRP A 132 2.92 21.09 12.69
N GLY A 133 3.81 20.63 13.56
CA GLY A 133 3.57 20.39 14.97
C GLY A 133 2.86 19.07 15.28
N THR A 134 2.47 18.28 14.27
CA THR A 134 1.79 16.99 14.49
C THR A 134 2.72 15.92 15.03
N LEU A 135 4.03 16.03 14.78
CA LEU A 135 5.03 15.11 15.33
C LEU A 135 5.13 15.19 16.86
N VAL A 136 4.93 16.38 17.43
CA VAL A 136 5.02 16.63 18.88
C VAL A 136 3.70 16.33 19.60
N MET A 137 2.62 16.07 18.84
CA MET A 137 1.29 15.88 19.39
C MET A 137 1.17 14.53 20.11
N LYS A 138 0.77 14.57 21.39
CA LYS A 138 0.62 13.35 22.23
C LYS A 138 -0.67 12.61 21.90
N ARG A 139 -0.59 11.63 20.98
CA ARG A 139 -1.71 10.76 20.55
C ARG A 139 -2.38 9.94 21.67
N GLN A 140 -1.69 9.75 22.81
CA GLN A 140 -2.23 8.99 23.95
C GLN A 140 -3.49 9.63 24.58
N PHE A 141 -3.73 10.92 24.33
CA PHE A 141 -4.91 11.65 24.82
C PHE A 141 -6.07 11.67 23.81
N GLU A 142 -5.96 10.98 22.68
CA GLU A 142 -7.06 10.83 21.72
C GLU A 142 -8.24 10.09 22.35
N GLU A 143 -9.44 10.54 22.01
CA GLU A 143 -10.69 9.94 22.46
C GLU A 143 -10.89 8.56 21.82
N PRO A 144 -11.53 7.61 22.52
CA PRO A 144 -11.85 6.32 21.93
C PRO A 144 -12.81 6.45 20.75
N ARG A 145 -12.57 5.67 19.68
CA ARG A 145 -13.37 5.69 18.46
C ARG A 145 -14.86 5.41 18.73
N PRO A 146 -15.79 5.87 17.86
CA PRO A 146 -17.23 5.67 18.02
C PRO A 146 -17.71 4.21 18.21
N GLY A 147 -16.99 3.23 17.65
CA GLY A 147 -17.31 1.82 17.79
C GLY A 147 -16.72 1.11 19.02
N TYR A 148 -15.89 1.77 19.82
CA TYR A 148 -15.18 1.13 20.93
C TYR A 148 -16.05 0.92 22.17
N HIS A 149 -16.21 -0.31 22.62
CA HIS A 149 -17.06 -0.65 23.76
C HIS A 149 -16.31 -1.42 24.85
N GLY A 150 -16.74 -1.29 26.10
CA GLY A 150 -16.06 -1.87 27.26
C GLY A 150 -16.78 -1.58 28.56
N VAL A 151 -16.22 -2.05 29.67
CA VAL A 151 -16.72 -1.72 31.02
C VAL A 151 -16.28 -0.30 31.34
N LEU A 152 -17.18 0.55 31.83
CA LEU A 152 -16.82 1.91 32.24
C LEU A 152 -15.83 1.86 33.40
N GLY A 153 -14.74 2.59 33.29
CA GLY A 153 -13.72 2.72 34.33
C GLY A 153 -12.88 3.96 34.14
N ILE A 154 -11.99 4.23 35.09
CA ILE A 154 -11.07 5.37 35.03
C ILE A 154 -9.84 4.96 34.22
N ASN A 155 -9.54 5.69 33.15
CA ASN A 155 -8.32 5.49 32.39
C ASN A 155 -7.09 5.94 33.21
N SER A 156 -6.09 5.07 33.34
CA SER A 156 -4.88 5.30 34.14
C SER A 156 -3.96 6.40 33.60
N VAL A 157 -4.08 6.75 32.33
CA VAL A 157 -3.27 7.78 31.64
C VAL A 157 -3.98 9.12 31.63
N THR A 158 -5.26 9.14 31.24
CA THR A 158 -6.02 10.40 31.09
C THR A 158 -6.76 10.83 32.35
N GLY A 159 -6.98 9.91 33.30
CA GLY A 159 -7.79 10.14 34.50
C GLY A 159 -9.29 10.31 34.20
N ARG A 160 -9.72 10.15 32.95
CA ARG A 160 -11.12 10.31 32.53
C ARG A 160 -11.88 8.99 32.65
N GLU A 161 -13.18 9.08 32.91
CA GLU A 161 -14.08 7.93 32.86
C GLU A 161 -14.37 7.59 31.39
N GLU A 162 -13.90 6.43 30.93
CA GLU A 162 -14.10 5.95 29.56
C GLU A 162 -14.32 4.42 29.54
N PRO A 163 -14.87 3.85 28.45
CA PRO A 163 -14.94 2.39 28.32
C PRO A 163 -13.54 1.78 28.37
N LEU A 164 -13.36 0.70 29.11
CA LEU A 164 -12.11 -0.05 29.20
C LEU A 164 -12.34 -1.47 28.68
N TYR A 165 -11.41 -1.92 27.82
CA TYR A 165 -11.42 -3.26 27.25
C TYR A 165 -10.08 -3.96 27.49
N PRO A 166 -10.06 -5.18 28.09
CA PRO A 166 -8.81 -5.87 28.37
C PRO A 166 -8.02 -6.20 27.10
N SER A 167 -6.75 -5.83 27.06
CA SER A 167 -5.88 -6.04 25.88
C SER A 167 -5.72 -7.52 25.52
N TYR A 168 -5.65 -8.43 26.50
CA TYR A 168 -5.51 -9.86 26.23
C TYR A 168 -6.71 -10.44 25.46
N LYS A 169 -7.94 -9.99 25.75
CA LYS A 169 -9.13 -10.41 25.01
C LYS A 169 -9.06 -9.97 23.55
N ARG A 170 -8.58 -8.74 23.30
CA ARG A 170 -8.35 -8.24 21.95
C ARG A 170 -7.29 -9.06 21.22
N GLN A 171 -6.16 -9.35 21.88
CA GLN A 171 -5.11 -10.16 21.26
C GLN A 171 -5.59 -11.57 20.92
N LEU A 172 -6.40 -12.20 21.78
CA LEU A 172 -7.01 -13.50 21.46
C LEU A 172 -7.94 -13.41 20.24
N ARG A 173 -8.76 -12.36 20.11
CA ARG A 173 -9.60 -12.13 18.91
C ARG A 173 -8.76 -12.00 17.64
N ILE A 174 -7.65 -11.28 17.71
CA ILE A 174 -6.73 -11.09 16.58
C ILE A 174 -6.08 -12.42 16.20
N TYR A 175 -5.38 -13.08 17.13
CA TYR A 175 -4.55 -14.24 16.80
C TYR A 175 -5.34 -15.54 16.58
N LEU A 176 -6.50 -15.73 17.24
CA LEU A 176 -7.24 -16.99 17.15
C LEU A 176 -8.39 -16.97 16.15
N VAL A 177 -8.86 -15.80 15.73
CA VAL A 177 -9.98 -15.68 14.77
C VAL A 177 -9.56 -14.91 13.54
N SER A 178 -9.04 -13.70 13.72
CA SER A 178 -8.74 -12.81 12.62
C SER A 178 -7.61 -13.31 11.72
N LEU A 179 -6.50 -13.72 12.34
CA LEU A 179 -5.33 -14.23 11.62
C LEU A 179 -5.63 -15.55 10.87
N PRO A 180 -6.24 -16.59 11.47
CA PRO A 180 -6.62 -17.80 10.74
C PRO A 180 -7.58 -17.53 9.57
N PHE A 181 -8.54 -16.60 9.76
CA PHE A 181 -9.44 -16.19 8.68
C PHE A 181 -8.66 -15.54 7.51
N VAL A 182 -7.74 -14.64 7.80
CA VAL A 182 -6.88 -14.03 6.78
C VAL A 182 -6.07 -15.12 6.05
N CYS A 183 -5.43 -16.04 6.78
CA CYS A 183 -4.69 -17.16 6.17
C CYS A 183 -5.56 -18.04 5.27
N LEU A 184 -6.80 -18.33 5.68
CA LEU A 184 -7.76 -19.08 4.87
C LEU A 184 -8.09 -18.36 3.57
N CYS A 185 -8.35 -17.04 3.63
CA CYS A 185 -8.61 -16.23 2.44
C CYS A 185 -7.40 -16.19 1.50
N LEU A 186 -6.18 -16.05 2.04
CA LEU A 186 -4.95 -16.10 1.25
C LEU A 186 -4.79 -17.44 0.54
N TYR A 187 -5.04 -18.55 1.24
CA TYR A 187 -5.02 -19.89 0.64
C TYR A 187 -6.08 -20.03 -0.47
N SER A 188 -7.31 -19.56 -0.24
CA SER A 188 -8.36 -19.60 -1.27
C SER A 188 -8.01 -18.79 -2.51
N SER A 189 -7.30 -17.67 -2.36
CA SER A 189 -6.84 -16.87 -3.49
C SER A 189 -5.80 -17.64 -4.32
N LEU A 190 -4.81 -18.26 -3.67
CA LEU A 190 -3.85 -19.12 -4.36
C LEU A 190 -4.54 -20.27 -5.10
N PHE A 191 -5.58 -20.86 -4.52
CA PHE A 191 -6.37 -21.90 -5.17
C PHE A 191 -7.09 -21.39 -6.42
N VAL A 192 -7.72 -20.21 -6.36
CA VAL A 192 -8.35 -19.56 -7.53
C VAL A 192 -7.31 -19.25 -8.63
N MET A 193 -6.11 -18.81 -8.25
CA MET A 193 -5.01 -18.59 -9.18
C MET A 193 -4.60 -19.89 -9.89
N MET A 194 -4.52 -21.03 -9.18
CA MET A 194 -4.21 -22.33 -9.82
C MET A 194 -5.30 -22.72 -10.83
N ILE A 195 -6.57 -22.53 -10.49
CA ILE A 195 -7.68 -22.76 -11.43
C ILE A 195 -7.54 -21.89 -12.69
N TYR A 196 -7.12 -20.63 -12.54
CA TYR A 196 -6.88 -19.74 -13.68
C TYR A 196 -5.79 -20.31 -14.62
N PHE A 197 -4.66 -20.77 -14.08
CA PHE A 197 -3.61 -21.38 -14.90
C PHE A 197 -4.06 -22.67 -15.58
N ASP A 198 -4.87 -23.49 -14.92
CA ASP A 198 -5.45 -24.69 -15.52
C ASP A 198 -6.41 -24.33 -16.68
N MET A 199 -7.21 -23.27 -16.52
CA MET A 199 -8.08 -22.75 -17.59
C MET A 199 -7.29 -22.17 -18.76
N GLU A 200 -6.20 -21.45 -18.49
CA GLU A 200 -5.32 -20.88 -19.52
C GLU A 200 -4.63 -21.99 -20.34
N ALA A 201 -4.11 -23.02 -19.66
CA ALA A 201 -3.51 -24.19 -20.31
C ALA A 201 -4.53 -24.92 -21.19
N TRP A 202 -5.75 -25.11 -20.70
CA TRP A 202 -6.85 -25.71 -21.46
C TRP A 202 -7.23 -24.87 -22.71
N ALA A 203 -7.31 -23.54 -22.56
CA ALA A 203 -7.63 -22.64 -23.67
C ALA A 203 -6.53 -22.67 -24.75
N LEU A 204 -5.26 -22.73 -24.33
CA LEU A 204 -4.11 -22.84 -25.23
C LEU A 204 -4.11 -24.17 -26.00
N GLU A 205 -4.36 -25.29 -25.33
CA GLU A 205 -4.46 -26.62 -25.98
C GLU A 205 -5.58 -26.66 -27.04
N LEU A 206 -6.74 -26.04 -26.75
CA LEU A 206 -7.84 -25.98 -27.72
C LEU A 206 -7.48 -25.12 -28.95
N HIS A 207 -6.75 -24.02 -28.73
CA HIS A 207 -6.26 -23.16 -29.81
C HIS A 207 -5.24 -23.88 -30.69
N GLU A 208 -4.30 -24.61 -30.09
CA GLU A 208 -3.31 -25.39 -30.84
C GLU A 208 -3.95 -26.50 -31.70
N ASN A 209 -5.01 -27.14 -31.19
CA ASN A 209 -5.71 -28.22 -31.88
C ASN A 209 -6.59 -27.75 -33.05
N SER A 210 -7.30 -26.63 -32.89
CA SER A 210 -8.30 -26.19 -33.89
C SER A 210 -7.77 -25.10 -34.85
N ARG A 211 -6.77 -24.31 -34.42
CA ARG A 211 -6.18 -23.15 -35.15
C ARG A 211 -7.19 -22.29 -35.91
N SER A 212 -8.34 -22.02 -35.29
CA SER A 212 -9.41 -21.21 -35.87
C SER A 212 -9.39 -19.78 -35.30
N GLU A 213 -9.90 -18.81 -36.05
CA GLU A 213 -10.00 -17.41 -35.59
C GLU A 213 -10.80 -17.29 -34.27
N TRP A 214 -11.83 -18.12 -34.09
CA TRP A 214 -12.61 -18.18 -32.84
C TRP A 214 -11.76 -18.62 -31.63
N THR A 215 -10.79 -19.51 -31.86
CA THR A 215 -9.90 -19.96 -30.78
C THR A 215 -8.85 -18.93 -30.38
N SER A 216 -8.51 -17.98 -31.26
CA SER A 216 -7.66 -16.84 -30.88
C SER A 216 -8.36 -15.89 -29.91
N ILE A 217 -9.69 -15.71 -30.05
CA ILE A 217 -10.50 -14.93 -29.11
C ILE A 217 -10.60 -15.64 -27.76
N LEU A 218 -10.68 -16.98 -27.77
CA LEU A 218 -10.79 -17.78 -26.56
C LEU A 218 -9.59 -17.62 -25.60
N LEU A 219 -8.39 -17.34 -26.11
CA LEU A 219 -7.19 -17.12 -25.28
C LEU A 219 -7.36 -15.96 -24.29
N TYR A 220 -8.19 -14.95 -24.58
CA TYR A 220 -8.43 -13.82 -23.68
C TYR A 220 -9.51 -14.10 -22.63
N VAL A 221 -10.34 -15.13 -22.83
CA VAL A 221 -11.50 -15.41 -21.97
C VAL A 221 -11.10 -15.78 -20.53
N PRO A 222 -10.12 -16.68 -20.28
CA PRO A 222 -9.66 -16.99 -18.93
C PRO A 222 -9.20 -15.76 -18.15
N SER A 223 -8.43 -14.88 -18.79
CA SER A 223 -7.91 -13.65 -18.16
C SER A 223 -9.02 -12.67 -17.79
N ILE A 224 -10.04 -12.51 -18.65
CA ILE A 224 -11.22 -11.67 -18.35
C ILE A 224 -12.02 -12.24 -17.18
N ILE A 225 -12.25 -13.56 -17.18
CA ILE A 225 -12.95 -14.24 -16.07
C ILE A 225 -12.18 -14.05 -14.77
N TYR A 226 -10.86 -14.26 -14.80
CA TYR A 226 -10.00 -14.11 -13.64
C TYR A 226 -10.04 -12.68 -13.08
N ALA A 227 -9.94 -11.66 -13.94
CA ALA A 227 -10.03 -10.25 -13.53
C ALA A 227 -11.37 -9.93 -12.82
N ILE A 228 -12.50 -10.45 -13.35
CA ILE A 228 -13.82 -10.28 -12.72
C ILE A 228 -13.87 -10.99 -11.36
N VAL A 229 -13.36 -12.22 -11.27
CA VAL A 229 -13.34 -12.99 -10.02
C VAL A 229 -12.51 -12.28 -8.95
N ILE A 230 -11.33 -11.77 -9.30
CA ILE A 230 -10.45 -11.04 -8.36
C ILE A 230 -11.12 -9.76 -7.86
N GLU A 231 -11.79 -8.98 -8.73
CA GLU A 231 -12.51 -7.77 -8.31
C GLU A 231 -13.65 -8.10 -7.33
N ILE A 232 -14.41 -9.18 -7.59
CA ILE A 232 -15.45 -9.66 -6.66
C ILE A 232 -14.83 -10.10 -5.34
N MET A 233 -13.74 -10.88 -5.37
CA MET A 233 -13.03 -11.34 -4.18
C MET A 233 -12.48 -10.18 -3.34
N ASN A 234 -11.89 -9.16 -3.97
CA ASN A 234 -11.37 -7.97 -3.29
C ASN A 234 -12.49 -7.24 -2.53
N ARG A 235 -13.67 -7.07 -3.16
CA ARG A 235 -14.83 -6.44 -2.51
C ARG A 235 -15.34 -7.27 -1.33
N LEU A 236 -15.54 -8.57 -1.52
CA LEU A 236 -16.00 -9.48 -0.46
C LEU A 236 -15.02 -9.52 0.72
N TYR A 237 -13.72 -9.62 0.43
CA TYR A 237 -12.68 -9.61 1.45
C TYR A 237 -12.65 -8.29 2.21
N ARG A 238 -12.83 -7.15 1.52
CA ARG A 238 -12.88 -5.84 2.18
C ARG A 238 -14.03 -5.75 3.18
N TYR A 239 -15.23 -6.18 2.79
CA TYR A 239 -16.37 -6.22 3.72
C TYR A 239 -16.10 -7.12 4.92
N ALA A 240 -15.51 -8.30 4.69
CA ALA A 240 -15.14 -9.22 5.77
C ALA A 240 -14.07 -8.61 6.69
N ALA A 241 -13.03 -7.98 6.14
CA ALA A 241 -11.94 -7.36 6.88
C ALA A 241 -12.43 -6.16 7.73
N GLU A 242 -13.34 -5.34 7.21
CA GLU A 242 -14.01 -4.26 7.95
C GLU A 242 -14.82 -4.83 9.13
N PHE A 243 -15.63 -5.85 8.88
CA PHE A 243 -16.39 -6.52 9.93
C PHE A 243 -15.47 -7.09 11.03
N LEU A 244 -14.44 -7.85 10.65
CA LEU A 244 -13.52 -8.51 11.58
C LEU A 244 -12.73 -7.50 12.40
N THR A 245 -12.23 -6.43 11.76
CA THR A 245 -11.48 -5.37 12.45
C THR A 245 -12.39 -4.54 13.34
N SER A 246 -13.67 -4.38 12.98
CA SER A 246 -14.64 -3.72 13.88
C SER A 246 -14.91 -4.56 15.13
N TRP A 247 -14.98 -5.90 14.95
CA TRP A 247 -15.19 -6.87 16.01
C TRP A 247 -13.97 -7.05 16.92
N GLU A 248 -12.75 -6.82 16.44
CA GLU A 248 -11.53 -6.78 17.27
C GLU A 248 -11.56 -5.69 18.36
N ASN A 249 -12.44 -4.68 18.21
CA ASN A 249 -12.69 -3.63 19.21
C ASN A 249 -11.44 -2.81 19.56
N HIS A 250 -10.84 -2.18 18.54
CA HIS A 250 -9.73 -1.24 18.70
C HIS A 250 -10.19 0.07 19.38
N ARG A 251 -9.35 0.60 20.28
CA ARG A 251 -9.64 1.84 21.05
C ARG A 251 -9.50 3.09 20.18
N LEU A 252 -8.39 3.21 19.45
CA LEU A 252 -8.05 4.38 18.64
C LEU A 252 -8.42 4.15 17.17
N GLU A 253 -8.78 5.21 16.46
CA GLU A 253 -9.09 5.15 15.03
C GLU A 253 -7.85 4.79 14.21
N SER A 254 -6.70 5.38 14.52
CA SER A 254 -5.41 5.05 13.90
C SER A 254 -5.04 3.56 14.04
N ALA A 255 -5.32 2.94 15.19
CA ALA A 255 -5.08 1.52 15.40
C ALA A 255 -6.03 0.64 14.58
N TYR A 256 -7.32 1.01 14.52
CA TYR A 256 -8.32 0.36 13.67
C TYR A 256 -7.91 0.40 12.19
N GLN A 257 -7.58 1.59 11.68
CA GLN A 257 -7.18 1.79 10.29
C GLN A 257 -5.91 1.01 9.95
N ASN A 258 -4.88 1.02 10.81
CA ASN A 258 -3.66 0.26 10.55
C ASN A 258 -3.90 -1.26 10.45
N HIS A 259 -4.77 -1.83 11.29
CA HIS A 259 -5.09 -3.26 11.22
C HIS A 259 -5.98 -3.61 10.04
N LEU A 260 -6.90 -2.71 9.65
CA LEU A 260 -7.73 -2.88 8.46
C LEU A 260 -6.88 -2.84 7.19
N ILE A 261 -6.04 -1.80 7.06
CA ILE A 261 -5.12 -1.63 5.94
C ILE A 261 -4.19 -2.84 5.85
N LEU A 262 -3.62 -3.31 6.96
CA LEU A 262 -2.72 -4.48 6.92
C LEU A 262 -3.41 -5.73 6.35
N LYS A 263 -4.64 -6.03 6.77
CA LYS A 263 -5.40 -7.18 6.26
C LYS A 263 -5.67 -7.06 4.76
N VAL A 264 -6.23 -5.92 4.34
CA VAL A 264 -6.56 -5.65 2.93
C VAL A 264 -5.29 -5.65 2.07
N LEU A 265 -4.21 -5.07 2.57
CA LEU A 265 -2.94 -4.97 1.85
C LEU A 265 -2.31 -6.33 1.60
N VAL A 266 -2.25 -7.22 2.61
CA VAL A 266 -1.68 -8.56 2.42
C VAL A 266 -2.49 -9.38 1.42
N PHE A 267 -3.82 -9.26 1.45
CA PHE A 267 -4.70 -9.93 0.49
C PHE A 267 -4.54 -9.39 -0.93
N ASN A 268 -4.58 -8.07 -1.10
CA ASN A 268 -4.39 -7.42 -2.41
C ASN A 268 -2.99 -7.71 -2.97
N PHE A 269 -1.95 -7.65 -2.14
CA PHE A 269 -0.59 -7.99 -2.53
C PHE A 269 -0.51 -9.41 -3.08
N LEU A 270 -1.10 -10.39 -2.38
CA LEU A 270 -1.10 -11.76 -2.87
C LEU A 270 -1.88 -11.89 -4.18
N ASN A 271 -3.06 -11.28 -4.29
CA ASN A 271 -3.88 -11.36 -5.51
C ASN A 271 -3.18 -10.76 -6.73
N CYS A 272 -2.48 -9.64 -6.57
CA CYS A 272 -1.80 -8.96 -7.69
C CYS A 272 -0.46 -9.63 -8.05
N PHE A 273 0.31 -10.12 -7.08
CA PHE A 273 1.67 -10.60 -7.33
C PHE A 273 1.80 -12.13 -7.39
N ALA A 274 0.84 -12.91 -6.89
CA ALA A 274 0.96 -14.38 -6.89
C ALA A 274 1.03 -14.96 -8.30
N SER A 275 0.22 -14.47 -9.24
CA SER A 275 0.24 -14.90 -10.65
C SER A 275 1.60 -14.59 -11.29
N LEU A 276 2.15 -13.40 -11.05
CA LEU A 276 3.46 -12.99 -11.56
C LEU A 276 4.60 -13.79 -10.94
N PHE A 277 4.55 -14.08 -9.64
CA PHE A 277 5.51 -14.95 -8.99
C PHE A 277 5.44 -16.38 -9.53
N TYR A 278 4.23 -16.88 -9.82
CA TYR A 278 4.05 -18.19 -10.44
C TYR A 278 4.65 -18.22 -11.86
N ILE A 279 4.37 -17.22 -12.69
CA ILE A 279 4.94 -17.11 -14.04
C ILE A 279 6.48 -17.01 -13.97
N ALA A 280 7.01 -16.17 -13.08
CA ALA A 280 8.44 -15.92 -12.95
C ALA A 280 9.22 -17.14 -12.43
N PHE A 281 8.74 -17.77 -11.35
CA PHE A 281 9.53 -18.77 -10.62
C PHE A 281 9.12 -20.22 -10.90
N VAL A 282 7.85 -20.47 -11.24
CA VAL A 282 7.34 -21.81 -11.54
C VAL A 282 7.38 -22.06 -13.05
N LEU A 283 6.69 -21.24 -13.85
CA LEU A 283 6.66 -21.41 -15.32
C LEU A 283 7.96 -21.00 -16.00
N ARG A 284 8.67 -20.01 -15.42
CA ARG A 284 9.93 -19.44 -15.93
C ARG A 284 9.80 -18.85 -17.34
N ASP A 285 8.62 -18.34 -17.68
CA ASP A 285 8.36 -17.68 -18.96
C ASP A 285 8.49 -16.16 -18.83
N MET A 286 9.66 -15.63 -19.19
CA MET A 286 9.95 -14.20 -19.12
C MET A 286 9.14 -13.37 -20.13
N LYS A 287 8.68 -13.98 -21.22
CA LYS A 287 7.87 -13.31 -22.25
C LYS A 287 6.45 -13.12 -21.74
N LEU A 288 5.86 -14.16 -21.15
CA LEU A 288 4.55 -14.09 -20.51
C LEU A 288 4.57 -13.14 -19.30
N LEU A 289 5.65 -13.16 -18.51
CA LEU A 289 5.81 -12.24 -17.37
C LEU A 289 5.79 -10.77 -17.81
N ARG A 290 6.50 -10.43 -18.90
CA ARG A 290 6.51 -9.07 -19.45
C ARG A 290 5.13 -8.62 -19.93
N GLN A 291 4.32 -9.54 -20.47
CA GLN A 291 2.95 -9.27 -20.89
C GLN A 291 2.02 -9.08 -19.67
N GLY A 292 2.07 -9.96 -18.68
CA GLY A 292 1.22 -9.88 -17.47
C GLY A 292 1.45 -8.62 -16.63
N THR A 293 2.69 -8.10 -16.57
CA THR A 293 2.97 -6.83 -15.86
C THR A 293 2.36 -5.57 -16.50
N PHE A 294 1.85 -5.66 -17.74
CA PHE A 294 1.26 -4.54 -18.46
C PHE A 294 -0.20 -4.26 -18.06
N ASP A 295 -0.96 -5.30 -17.69
CA ASP A 295 -2.41 -5.23 -17.52
C ASP A 295 -2.85 -4.81 -16.11
N ASP A 296 -1.96 -4.90 -15.12
CA ASP A 296 -2.27 -4.64 -13.71
C ASP A 296 -1.68 -3.29 -13.24
N TYR A 297 -2.39 -2.19 -13.49
CA TYR A 297 -2.07 -0.89 -12.90
C TYR A 297 -3.27 -0.32 -12.16
N LEU A 298 -3.22 -0.35 -10.83
CA LEU A 298 -3.92 0.63 -10.00
C LEU A 298 -3.24 0.76 -8.65
N GLU A 299 -3.09 2.00 -8.16
CA GLU A 299 -2.62 2.38 -6.82
C GLU A 299 -1.09 2.35 -6.59
N LEU A 300 -0.58 3.40 -5.92
CA LEU A 300 0.85 3.71 -5.76
C LEU A 300 1.67 2.58 -5.12
N PHE A 301 1.07 1.82 -4.21
CA PHE A 301 1.72 0.68 -3.56
C PHE A 301 2.00 -0.47 -4.55
N LEU A 302 1.04 -0.77 -5.42
CA LEU A 302 1.21 -1.79 -6.45
C LEU A 302 2.21 -1.31 -7.50
N GLN A 303 2.17 -0.04 -7.90
CA GLN A 303 3.17 0.55 -8.79
C GLN A 303 4.61 0.44 -8.26
N PHE A 304 4.82 0.74 -6.97
CA PHE A 304 6.12 0.50 -6.35
C PHE A 304 6.49 -0.97 -6.37
N GLY A 305 5.54 -1.88 -6.13
CA GLY A 305 5.76 -3.31 -6.24
C GLY A 305 6.24 -3.72 -7.63
N TYR A 306 5.56 -3.31 -8.71
CA TYR A 306 5.98 -3.62 -10.09
C TYR A 306 7.38 -3.07 -10.42
N VAL A 307 7.65 -1.82 -10.06
CA VAL A 307 8.96 -1.19 -10.32
C VAL A 307 10.06 -1.82 -9.46
N SER A 308 9.80 -2.16 -8.20
CA SER A 308 10.83 -2.73 -7.33
C SER A 308 11.07 -4.23 -7.59
N LEU A 309 10.02 -5.04 -7.73
CA LEU A 309 10.08 -6.50 -7.86
C LEU A 309 10.53 -6.95 -9.25
N PHE A 310 10.02 -6.31 -10.31
CA PHE A 310 10.14 -6.80 -11.69
C PHE A 310 10.85 -5.82 -12.63
N SER A 311 11.48 -4.76 -12.12
CA SER A 311 12.22 -3.80 -12.96
C SER A 311 13.26 -4.47 -13.86
N CYS A 312 13.96 -5.50 -13.37
CA CYS A 312 14.93 -6.22 -14.20
C CYS A 312 14.30 -6.88 -15.42
N VAL A 313 13.05 -7.34 -15.33
CA VAL A 313 12.35 -7.98 -16.45
C VAL A 313 11.69 -6.90 -17.32
N TYR A 314 11.15 -5.84 -16.71
CA TYR A 314 10.48 -4.76 -17.42
C TYR A 314 10.93 -3.36 -16.95
N PRO A 315 12.07 -2.85 -17.47
CA PRO A 315 12.63 -1.55 -17.06
C PRO A 315 11.72 -0.35 -17.38
N LEU A 316 10.80 -0.49 -18.34
CA LEU A 316 9.87 0.55 -18.74
C LEU A 316 8.73 0.78 -17.72
N ALA A 317 8.53 -0.13 -16.77
CA ALA A 317 7.52 0.00 -15.72
C ALA A 317 7.63 1.34 -14.97
N ALA A 318 8.86 1.78 -14.68
CA ALA A 318 9.09 3.04 -13.97
C ALA A 318 8.66 4.27 -14.78
N ALA A 319 8.82 4.24 -16.10
CA ALA A 319 8.40 5.33 -16.97
C ALA A 319 6.86 5.45 -17.00
N PHE A 320 6.15 4.32 -17.09
CA PHE A 320 4.69 4.31 -17.01
C PHE A 320 4.18 4.73 -15.63
N ALA A 321 4.84 4.31 -14.55
CA ALA A 321 4.51 4.75 -13.21
C ALA A 321 4.65 6.28 -13.06
N VAL A 322 5.71 6.88 -13.61
CA VAL A 322 5.86 8.35 -13.63
C VAL A 322 4.73 9.02 -14.41
N LEU A 323 4.42 8.52 -15.62
CA LEU A 323 3.33 9.07 -16.44
C LEU A 323 1.97 8.97 -15.73
N ASN A 324 1.68 7.82 -15.11
CA ASN A 324 0.49 7.65 -14.30
C ASN A 324 0.46 8.68 -13.17
N ASN A 325 1.54 8.80 -12.40
CA ASN A 325 1.58 9.70 -11.24
C ASN A 325 1.44 11.18 -11.61
N LEU A 326 1.94 11.60 -12.77
CA LEU A 326 1.70 12.95 -13.29
C LEU A 326 0.21 13.22 -13.52
N THR A 327 -0.55 12.22 -13.99
CA THR A 327 -2.00 12.33 -14.11
C THR A 327 -2.73 12.12 -12.78
N GLU A 328 -2.20 11.28 -11.90
CA GLU A 328 -2.78 10.94 -10.59
C GLU A 328 -2.84 12.15 -9.68
N VAL A 329 -1.76 12.96 -9.64
CA VAL A 329 -1.71 14.20 -8.86
C VAL A 329 -2.91 15.09 -9.17
N ASN A 330 -3.22 15.27 -10.46
CA ASN A 330 -4.32 16.12 -10.90
C ASN A 330 -5.68 15.43 -10.72
N SER A 331 -5.76 14.12 -11.01
CA SER A 331 -6.96 13.31 -10.84
C SER A 331 -7.44 13.33 -9.38
N ASP A 332 -6.53 13.09 -8.44
CA ASP A 332 -6.86 13.09 -7.02
C ASP A 332 -7.14 14.48 -6.48
N ALA A 333 -6.40 15.50 -6.93
CA ALA A 333 -6.71 16.88 -6.58
C ALA A 333 -8.14 17.25 -7.02
N LEU A 334 -8.54 16.88 -8.25
CA LEU A 334 -9.90 17.07 -8.76
C LEU A 334 -10.93 16.31 -7.92
N LYS A 335 -10.68 15.04 -7.58
CA LYS A 335 -11.57 14.23 -6.74
C LYS A 335 -11.82 14.91 -5.39
N MET A 336 -10.76 15.41 -4.75
CA MET A 336 -10.85 16.08 -3.45
C MET A 336 -11.55 17.45 -3.50
N CYS A 337 -11.44 18.16 -4.62
CA CYS A 337 -12.05 19.49 -4.76
C CYS A 337 -13.50 19.43 -5.26
N ARG A 338 -13.85 18.50 -6.16
CA ARG A 338 -15.12 18.54 -6.90
C ARG A 338 -15.98 17.29 -6.81
N VAL A 339 -15.44 16.15 -6.34
CA VAL A 339 -16.19 14.89 -6.29
C VAL A 339 -16.60 14.55 -4.87
N PHE A 340 -15.67 14.64 -3.92
CA PHE A 340 -15.93 14.28 -2.53
C PHE A 340 -16.38 15.48 -1.68
N LYS A 341 -17.13 15.17 -0.61
CA LYS A 341 -17.36 16.13 0.46
C LYS A 341 -16.05 16.37 1.21
N ARG A 342 -15.92 17.55 1.82
CA ARG A 342 -14.75 17.89 2.63
C ARG A 342 -14.59 16.86 3.75
N PRO A 343 -13.43 16.21 3.89
CA PRO A 343 -13.15 15.31 4.99
C PRO A 343 -12.82 16.09 6.26
N PHE A 344 -12.94 15.42 7.42
CA PHE A 344 -12.42 15.96 8.66
C PHE A 344 -10.89 15.94 8.65
N SER A 345 -10.28 17.00 9.18
CA SER A 345 -8.84 17.09 9.35
C SER A 345 -8.39 16.13 10.45
N GLU A 346 -7.54 15.17 10.11
CA GLU A 346 -6.92 14.27 11.06
C GLU A 346 -5.42 14.56 11.19
N PRO A 347 -4.90 14.77 12.42
CA PRO A 347 -3.50 15.06 12.64
C PRO A 347 -2.65 13.79 12.48
N SER A 348 -1.84 13.77 11.43
CA SER A 348 -0.93 12.66 11.12
C SER A 348 0.54 13.07 11.19
N ALA A 349 1.36 12.20 11.77
CA ALA A 349 2.81 12.35 11.91
C ALA A 349 3.62 11.43 10.97
N SER A 350 2.95 10.53 10.24
CA SER A 350 3.56 9.64 9.26
C SER A 350 2.48 9.06 8.34
N ILE A 351 2.89 8.37 7.28
CA ILE A 351 2.01 7.58 6.40
C ILE A 351 1.50 6.28 7.07
N GLY A 352 1.81 6.05 8.35
CA GLY A 352 1.30 4.91 9.12
C GLY A 352 1.87 3.57 8.66
N VAL A 353 1.00 2.56 8.59
CA VAL A 353 1.36 1.19 8.18
C VAL A 353 1.92 1.09 6.76
N TRP A 354 1.62 2.08 5.90
CA TRP A 354 2.17 2.12 4.54
C TRP A 354 3.70 2.15 4.52
N GLN A 355 4.35 2.80 5.49
CA GLN A 355 5.81 2.76 5.61
C GLN A 355 6.34 1.34 5.77
N LEU A 356 5.70 0.56 6.66
CA LEU A 356 6.04 -0.84 6.86
C LEU A 356 5.80 -1.66 5.59
N ALA A 357 4.72 -1.37 4.86
CA ALA A 357 4.40 -2.06 3.62
C ALA A 357 5.44 -1.80 2.52
N PHE A 358 5.83 -0.53 2.29
CA PHE A 358 6.89 -0.18 1.34
C PHE A 358 8.25 -0.78 1.73
N GLU A 359 8.61 -0.75 3.02
CA GLU A 359 9.84 -1.38 3.51
C GLU A 359 9.83 -2.90 3.33
N THR A 360 8.70 -3.56 3.60
CA THR A 360 8.55 -5.01 3.38
C THR A 360 8.64 -5.34 1.90
N MET A 361 7.99 -4.56 1.04
CA MET A 361 8.08 -4.69 -0.41
C MET A 361 9.53 -4.56 -0.90
N SER A 362 10.29 -3.57 -0.39
CA SER A 362 11.70 -3.41 -0.74
C SER A 362 12.58 -4.57 -0.27
N VAL A 363 12.20 -5.29 0.79
CA VAL A 363 12.93 -6.50 1.22
C VAL A 363 12.59 -7.66 0.29
N ILE A 364 11.30 -7.84 -0.04
CA ILE A 364 10.86 -8.87 -1.00
C ILE A 364 11.51 -8.62 -2.37
N SER A 365 11.69 -7.36 -2.79
CA SER A 365 12.34 -7.04 -4.05
C SER A 365 13.81 -7.43 -4.11
N VAL A 366 14.56 -7.38 -2.99
CA VAL A 366 15.93 -7.90 -2.93
C VAL A 366 15.94 -9.37 -3.29
N VAL A 367 15.07 -10.17 -2.63
CA VAL A 367 14.96 -11.61 -2.86
C VAL A 367 14.55 -11.91 -4.30
N THR A 368 13.51 -11.22 -4.80
CA THR A 368 12.98 -11.42 -6.16
C THR A 368 14.02 -11.13 -7.23
N ASN A 369 14.70 -9.98 -7.16
CA ASN A 369 15.72 -9.62 -8.15
C ASN A 369 16.93 -10.55 -8.09
N CYS A 370 17.37 -10.97 -6.90
CA CYS A 370 18.45 -11.94 -6.75
C CYS A 370 18.09 -13.29 -7.37
N ALA A 371 16.87 -13.78 -7.13
CA ALA A 371 16.36 -15.01 -7.71
C ALA A 371 16.27 -14.93 -9.25
N LEU A 372 15.71 -13.84 -9.78
CA LEU A 372 15.61 -13.60 -11.24
C LEU A 372 16.99 -13.58 -11.91
N ILE A 373 17.98 -12.92 -11.29
CA ILE A 373 19.37 -12.93 -11.79
C ILE A 373 19.92 -14.35 -11.81
N GLY A 374 19.76 -15.11 -10.73
CA GLY A 374 20.22 -16.51 -10.64
C GLY A 374 19.58 -17.44 -11.67
N MET A 375 18.35 -17.14 -12.11
CA MET A 375 17.64 -17.93 -13.12
C MET A 375 17.99 -17.53 -14.56
N SER A 376 18.68 -16.42 -14.78
CA SER A 376 19.08 -16.00 -16.12
C SER A 376 19.99 -17.03 -16.81
N PRO A 377 19.87 -17.23 -18.13
CA PRO A 377 20.69 -18.20 -18.86
C PRO A 377 22.19 -17.84 -18.81
N GLN A 378 22.51 -16.55 -18.68
CA GLN A 378 23.88 -16.05 -18.62
C GLN A 378 24.58 -16.43 -17.32
N VAL A 379 23.89 -16.32 -16.18
CA VAL A 379 24.42 -16.75 -14.88
C VAL A 379 24.52 -18.26 -14.80
N ASN A 380 23.53 -18.96 -15.34
CA ASN A 380 23.55 -20.41 -15.40
C ASN A 380 24.70 -20.96 -16.26
N ALA A 381 25.21 -20.20 -17.22
CA ALA A 381 26.38 -20.55 -18.01
C ALA A 381 27.71 -20.40 -17.23
N LEU A 382 27.76 -19.54 -16.21
CA LEU A 382 28.94 -19.41 -15.33
C LEU A 382 29.09 -20.59 -14.37
N PHE A 383 27.98 -21.24 -14.02
CA PHE A 383 27.92 -22.41 -13.13
C PHE A 383 27.19 -23.59 -13.81
N PRO A 384 27.83 -24.24 -14.80
CA PRO A 384 27.22 -25.33 -15.55
C PRO A 384 27.09 -26.62 -14.72
N GLU A 385 28.06 -26.93 -13.85
CA GLU A 385 28.10 -28.19 -13.11
C GLU A 385 27.51 -28.12 -11.69
N SER A 386 27.71 -27.01 -10.96
CA SER A 386 27.25 -26.87 -9.57
C SER A 386 26.17 -25.81 -9.42
N LYS A 387 24.90 -26.25 -9.45
CA LYS A 387 23.76 -25.37 -9.13
C LYS A 387 23.69 -25.02 -7.65
N ALA A 388 24.29 -25.83 -6.77
CA ALA A 388 24.36 -25.56 -5.34
C ALA A 388 25.20 -24.32 -5.02
N ASP A 389 26.35 -24.17 -5.68
CA ASP A 389 27.23 -23.00 -5.48
C ASP A 389 26.60 -21.71 -5.99
N LEU A 390 25.84 -21.78 -7.09
CA LEU A 390 25.07 -20.66 -7.59
C LEU A 390 24.03 -20.17 -6.57
N ILE A 391 23.26 -21.10 -5.97
CA ILE A 391 22.25 -20.76 -4.95
C ILE A 391 22.93 -20.15 -3.72
N LEU A 392 24.06 -20.71 -3.27
CA LEU A 392 24.84 -20.20 -2.14
C LEU A 392 25.38 -18.79 -2.38
N ILE A 393 25.89 -18.50 -3.58
CA ILE A 393 26.39 -17.16 -3.94
C ILE A 393 25.25 -16.15 -4.00
N VAL A 394 24.12 -16.50 -4.61
CA VAL A 394 22.94 -15.63 -4.68
C VAL A 394 22.40 -15.34 -3.28
N ALA A 395 22.30 -16.36 -2.42
CA ALA A 395 21.89 -16.20 -1.03
C ALA A 395 22.89 -15.36 -0.21
N ALA A 396 24.20 -15.52 -0.44
CA ALA A 396 25.22 -14.71 0.24
C ALA A 396 25.15 -13.23 -0.17
N VAL A 397 24.89 -12.95 -1.45
CA VAL A 397 24.67 -11.58 -1.95
C VAL A 397 23.41 -10.97 -1.34
N GLU A 398 22.31 -11.73 -1.34
CA GLU A 398 21.04 -11.33 -0.72
C GLU A 398 21.21 -10.99 0.77
N VAL A 399 21.81 -11.90 1.55
CA VAL A 399 22.05 -11.71 2.98
C VAL A 399 22.92 -10.48 3.23
N ARG A 400 23.95 -10.24 2.41
CA ARG A 400 24.83 -9.06 2.56
C ARG A 400 24.08 -7.75 2.31
N ILE A 401 23.20 -7.72 1.30
CA ILE A 401 22.36 -6.56 0.98
C ILE A 401 21.35 -6.32 2.13
N SER A 402 20.67 -7.39 2.58
CA SER A 402 19.71 -7.34 3.68
C SER A 402 20.35 -6.99 5.04
N CYS A 403 21.60 -7.40 5.30
CA CYS A 403 22.31 -7.03 6.53
C CYS A 403 22.71 -5.55 6.52
N THR A 404 23.11 -5.02 5.37
CA THR A 404 23.37 -3.58 5.21
C THR A 404 22.10 -2.76 5.45
N TYR A 405 20.95 -3.28 5.00
CA TYR A 405 19.62 -2.72 5.25
C TYR A 405 19.25 -2.69 6.75
N SER A 406 19.47 -3.79 7.49
CA SER A 406 19.14 -3.85 8.92
C SER A 406 20.08 -3.01 9.80
N LEU A 407 21.36 -2.92 9.45
CA LEU A 407 22.35 -2.05 10.13
C LEU A 407 22.07 -0.56 9.97
N GLY A 408 21.58 -0.12 8.79
CA GLY A 408 21.13 1.25 8.57
C GLY A 408 19.93 1.61 9.46
N ARG A 409 18.97 0.69 9.59
CA ARG A 409 17.77 0.84 10.43
C ARG A 409 18.10 0.96 11.93
N ALA A 410 19.08 0.19 12.42
CA ALA A 410 19.50 0.23 13.82
C ALA A 410 20.18 1.56 14.19
N LYS A 411 20.91 2.18 13.26
CA LYS A 411 21.58 3.48 13.50
C LYS A 411 20.66 4.70 13.44
N ALA A 412 19.50 4.59 12.78
CA ALA A 412 18.51 5.66 12.69
C ALA A 412 17.49 5.66 13.85
N ALA A 413 17.49 4.61 14.69
CA ALA A 413 16.63 4.47 15.86
C ALA A 413 17.24 5.04 17.16
N TYR A 414 18.49 5.51 17.09
CA TYR A 414 19.18 6.30 18.12
C TYR A 414 19.41 7.70 17.57
#